data_AF-A0AAD4WT93-F1
#
_entry.id   AF-A0AAD4WT93-F1
#
_cell.length_a   1.000
_cell.length_b   1.000
_cell.length_c   1.000
_cell.angle_alpha   90.00
_cell.angle_beta   90.00
_cell.angle_gamma   90.00
#
_symmetry.space_group_name_H-M   'P 1'
#
loop_
_entity.id
_entity.type
_entity.pdbx_description
1 polymer ?
#
loop_
_entity_poly.entity_id
_entity_poly.type
_entity_poly.pdbx_seq_one_letter_code
_entity_poly.pdbx_strand_id
1 'polypeptide(L)'
;MDVLATAHVDQNGVYLWVNQSMFSGASKVDSYASGKEVVSVKLPSASSTKGSQDEDFDEPIVDNPQSKDASAFTTRDLQIPDLVTLSLLPKSQWQSLINLDIIKERNKPIEPPKKPERAPFFLPSVPSLSGDILFKPSGSAEEEAKGDEVEDTRIKSGLAPSQFVQLLHSSAEMKNFSAFTDYIKSLSPSTLDMEVRMLQIVDDDEQEPEKRPELFSIELLLDYFIYETSCRNNFDFVQAVIKVFLKIHGETIRCQSRLQDKARKLLDIQSKTWQKIENLFQSTSCVVAFLSNSRF
;
A
#
# COMPACT_ATOMS: atom_id res chain seq x y z
N MET A 1 -15.78 20.87 1.62
CA MET A 1 -16.87 20.61 0.66
C MET A 1 -17.12 21.93 -0.06
N ASP A 2 -16.79 22.02 -1.34
CA ASP A 2 -17.04 23.22 -2.13
C ASP A 2 -18.48 23.19 -2.64
N VAL A 3 -19.29 24.11 -2.12
CA VAL A 3 -20.69 24.29 -2.49
C VAL A 3 -20.87 25.72 -2.96
N LEU A 4 -21.49 25.90 -4.12
CA LEU A 4 -21.86 27.21 -4.64
C LEU A 4 -23.34 27.44 -4.38
N ALA A 5 -23.69 28.56 -3.74
CA ALA A 5 -25.07 28.98 -3.56
C ALA A 5 -25.40 30.09 -4.55
N THR A 6 -26.47 29.94 -5.34
CA THR A 6 -26.96 30.99 -6.24
C THR A 6 -28.42 31.34 -5.94
N ALA A 7 -28.78 32.59 -6.19
CA ALA A 7 -30.16 33.06 -6.26
C ALA A 7 -30.37 33.65 -7.65
N HIS A 8 -31.53 33.42 -8.25
CA HIS A 8 -31.87 33.88 -9.60
C HIS A 8 -32.97 34.95 -9.51
N VAL A 9 -32.94 35.91 -10.44
CA VAL A 9 -33.94 36.98 -10.52
C VAL A 9 -35.32 36.35 -10.73
N ASP A 10 -36.33 36.83 -9.99
CA ASP A 10 -37.72 36.36 -10.01
C ASP A 10 -37.97 34.90 -9.56
N GLN A 11 -36.99 34.28 -8.88
CA GLN A 11 -37.14 32.95 -8.26
C GLN A 11 -36.99 33.06 -6.73
N ASN A 12 -37.98 32.61 -5.97
CA ASN A 12 -37.90 32.58 -4.51
C ASN A 12 -37.25 31.27 -4.04
N GLY A 13 -35.92 31.25 -3.92
CA GLY A 13 -35.17 30.08 -3.46
C GLY A 13 -33.65 30.25 -3.54
N VAL A 14 -32.92 29.47 -2.74
CA VAL A 14 -31.46 29.34 -2.81
C VAL A 14 -31.14 28.00 -3.47
N TYR A 15 -30.38 28.04 -4.56
CA TYR A 15 -29.93 26.85 -5.27
C TYR A 15 -28.54 26.48 -4.80
N LEU A 16 -28.37 25.22 -4.41
CA LEU A 16 -27.09 24.67 -4.00
C LEU A 16 -26.53 23.83 -5.14
N TRP A 17 -25.34 24.20 -5.59
CA TRP A 17 -24.60 23.52 -6.64
C TRP A 17 -23.40 22.82 -6.00
N VAL A 18 -23.25 21.54 -6.32
CA VAL A 18 -22.10 20.74 -5.91
C VAL A 18 -21.31 20.33 -7.13
N ASN A 19 -19.99 20.30 -6.99
CA ASN A 19 -19.13 19.84 -8.07
C ASN A 19 -19.35 18.34 -8.30
N GLN A 20 -19.99 17.99 -9.42
CA GLN A 20 -20.26 16.59 -9.77
C GLN A 20 -18.96 15.78 -9.89
N SER A 21 -17.83 16.39 -10.29
CA SER A 21 -16.55 15.67 -10.42
C SER A 21 -16.05 15.09 -9.10
N MET A 22 -16.54 15.60 -7.96
CA MET A 22 -16.18 15.07 -6.64
C MET A 22 -17.01 13.84 -6.24
N PHE A 23 -18.11 13.54 -6.93
CA PHE A 23 -19.06 12.50 -6.54
C PHE A 23 -19.43 11.51 -7.65
N SER A 24 -19.05 11.77 -8.92
CA SER A 24 -19.28 10.85 -10.05
C SER A 24 -17.96 10.26 -10.56
N GLY A 25 -17.94 8.93 -10.72
CA GLY A 25 -16.74 8.13 -11.03
C GLY A 25 -16.20 8.20 -12.47
N ALA A 26 -16.18 9.40 -13.07
CA ALA A 26 -15.88 9.70 -14.50
C ALA A 26 -17.02 9.35 -15.47
N SER A 27 -17.42 10.23 -16.39
CA SER A 27 -16.81 10.25 -17.75
C SER A 27 -17.01 11.54 -18.58
N LYS A 28 -17.42 12.68 -18.00
CA LYS A 28 -17.68 13.90 -18.80
C LYS A 28 -16.99 15.19 -18.31
N VAL A 29 -15.99 15.11 -17.44
CA VAL A 29 -15.36 16.34 -16.90
C VAL A 29 -14.69 17.18 -18.00
N ASP A 30 -14.08 16.56 -19.01
CA ASP A 30 -13.42 17.29 -20.12
C ASP A 30 -14.40 18.06 -21.01
N SER A 31 -15.65 17.59 -21.18
CA SER A 31 -16.66 18.36 -21.93
C SER A 31 -17.12 19.62 -21.18
N TYR A 32 -17.15 19.58 -19.84
CA TYR A 32 -17.61 20.70 -19.02
C TYR A 32 -16.50 21.70 -18.65
N ALA A 33 -15.24 21.26 -18.56
CA ALA A 33 -14.11 22.08 -18.11
C ALA A 33 -13.27 22.71 -19.24
N SER A 34 -13.46 22.28 -20.50
CA SER A 34 -12.73 22.79 -21.66
C SER A 34 -13.04 24.26 -21.99
N GLY A 35 -14.14 24.80 -21.46
CA GLY A 35 -14.60 26.18 -21.73
C GLY A 35 -15.02 26.44 -23.18
N LYS A 36 -14.96 25.41 -24.04
CA LYS A 36 -15.31 25.48 -25.47
C LYS A 36 -16.81 25.28 -25.73
N GLU A 37 -17.55 24.69 -24.78
CA GLU A 37 -18.97 24.41 -24.92
C GLU A 37 -19.71 24.76 -23.62
N VAL A 38 -20.66 25.70 -23.71
CA VAL A 38 -21.52 26.08 -22.57
C VAL A 38 -22.64 25.05 -22.49
N VAL A 39 -22.62 24.18 -21.48
CA VAL A 39 -23.70 23.22 -21.29
C VAL A 39 -24.84 23.86 -20.52
N SER A 40 -26.02 23.91 -21.15
CA SER A 40 -27.26 24.34 -20.50
C SER A 40 -27.72 23.25 -19.53
N VAL A 41 -27.71 23.57 -18.23
CA VAL A 41 -28.16 22.67 -17.17
C VAL A 41 -29.55 23.12 -16.69
N LYS A 42 -30.51 22.18 -16.63
CA LYS A 42 -31.84 22.45 -16.08
C LYS A 42 -31.73 22.78 -14.58
N LEU A 43 -32.44 23.82 -14.14
CA LEU A 43 -32.50 24.20 -12.73
C LEU A 43 -33.18 23.09 -11.90
N PRO A 44 -32.71 22.83 -10.66
CA PRO A 44 -33.42 21.94 -9.74
C PRO A 44 -34.87 22.41 -9.52
N SER A 45 -35.84 21.50 -9.63
CA SER A 45 -37.25 21.84 -9.44
C SER A 45 -37.55 22.08 -7.95
N ALA A 46 -38.20 23.20 -7.64
CA ALA A 46 -38.43 23.67 -6.26
C ALA A 46 -39.70 23.11 -5.58
N SER A 47 -40.41 22.15 -6.19
CA SER A 47 -41.70 21.67 -5.65
C SER A 47 -41.65 20.21 -5.19
N SER A 48 -41.97 20.00 -3.91
CA SER A 48 -42.26 18.70 -3.30
C SER A 48 -43.75 18.35 -3.38
N THR A 49 -44.40 18.55 -4.54
CA THR A 49 -45.80 18.17 -4.74
C THR A 49 -45.88 16.88 -5.54
N LYS A 50 -46.10 15.76 -4.84
CA LYS A 50 -46.66 14.55 -5.43
C LYS A 50 -48.04 14.87 -6.03
N GLY A 51 -48.23 14.71 -7.34
CA GLY A 51 -49.56 14.74 -7.95
C GLY A 51 -49.59 14.91 -9.48
N SER A 52 -49.94 13.81 -10.14
CA SER A 52 -50.56 13.65 -11.49
C SER A 52 -49.83 14.11 -12.76
N GLN A 53 -49.27 13.08 -13.44
CA GLN A 53 -49.39 12.76 -14.87
C GLN A 53 -49.23 13.88 -15.90
N ASP A 54 -48.06 13.87 -16.55
CA ASP A 54 -47.99 13.53 -17.97
C ASP A 54 -46.83 12.54 -18.15
N GLU A 55 -47.13 11.41 -18.77
CA GLU A 55 -46.13 10.42 -19.16
C GLU A 55 -45.34 10.97 -20.35
N ASP A 56 -44.10 11.36 -20.10
CA ASP A 56 -43.03 11.18 -21.07
C ASP A 56 -41.83 10.61 -20.32
N PHE A 57 -41.79 9.28 -20.27
CA PHE A 57 -40.59 8.55 -19.89
C PHE A 57 -39.59 8.75 -21.03
N ASP A 58 -38.85 9.85 -20.99
CA ASP A 58 -37.57 9.92 -21.68
C ASP A 58 -36.64 8.95 -20.94
N GLU A 59 -36.54 7.73 -21.48
CA GLU A 59 -35.48 6.79 -21.16
C GLU A 59 -34.15 7.55 -21.14
N PRO A 60 -33.24 7.26 -20.19
CA PRO A 60 -31.90 7.81 -20.28
C PRO A 60 -31.30 7.29 -21.59
N ILE A 61 -31.17 8.16 -22.59
CA ILE A 61 -30.43 7.88 -23.82
C ILE A 61 -29.02 7.49 -23.37
N VAL A 62 -28.78 6.18 -23.38
CA VAL A 62 -27.45 5.58 -23.33
C VAL A 62 -26.86 5.81 -24.72
N ASP A 63 -26.49 7.05 -24.99
CA ASP A 63 -25.57 7.35 -26.07
C ASP A 63 -24.21 6.84 -25.60
N ASN A 64 -23.90 5.66 -26.11
CA ASN A 64 -22.61 5.01 -26.02
C ASN A 64 -21.80 5.35 -27.29
N PRO A 65 -21.15 6.52 -27.42
CA PRO A 65 -20.02 6.60 -28.30
C PRO A 65 -18.87 5.90 -27.58
N GLN A 66 -18.49 4.73 -28.08
CA GLN A 66 -17.16 4.18 -27.87
C GLN A 66 -16.12 5.22 -28.34
N SER A 67 -15.74 6.14 -27.47
CA SER A 67 -14.48 6.85 -27.61
C SER A 67 -13.38 5.93 -27.08
N LYS A 68 -12.79 5.16 -27.99
CA LYS A 68 -11.42 4.66 -27.84
C LYS A 68 -10.52 5.87 -27.66
N ASP A 69 -10.25 6.17 -26.40
CA ASP A 69 -9.15 6.95 -25.83
C ASP A 69 -9.64 7.56 -24.53
N ALA A 70 -10.08 6.70 -23.61
CA ALA A 70 -9.94 7.03 -22.21
C ALA A 70 -8.44 6.98 -21.92
N SER A 71 -7.73 8.08 -22.19
CA SER A 71 -6.52 8.34 -21.43
C SER A 71 -7.00 8.36 -19.99
N ALA A 72 -6.77 7.25 -19.29
CA ALA A 72 -6.93 7.19 -17.85
C ALA A 72 -6.36 8.50 -17.34
N PHE A 73 -7.16 9.26 -16.59
CA PHE A 73 -6.65 10.35 -15.80
C PHE A 73 -5.53 9.73 -14.98
N THR A 74 -4.30 9.83 -15.50
CA THR A 74 -3.12 9.82 -14.68
C THR A 74 -3.33 11.11 -13.95
N THR A 75 -3.99 11.03 -12.78
CA THR A 75 -3.61 11.88 -11.67
C THR A 75 -2.11 11.74 -11.62
N ARG A 76 -1.40 12.58 -12.37
CA ARG A 76 -0.03 12.87 -12.05
C ARG A 76 -0.15 13.22 -10.59
N ASP A 77 0.44 12.39 -9.74
CA ASP A 77 0.48 12.57 -8.30
C ASP A 77 1.20 13.88 -8.02
N LEU A 78 0.53 14.99 -8.34
CA LEU A 78 0.97 16.35 -8.12
C LEU A 78 0.74 16.53 -6.63
N GLN A 79 1.76 16.06 -5.92
CA GLN A 79 1.86 16.17 -4.50
C GLN A 79 1.63 17.63 -4.12
N ILE A 80 0.66 17.86 -3.25
CA ILE A 80 0.48 19.17 -2.64
C ILE A 80 1.72 19.41 -1.75
N PRO A 81 2.49 20.48 -2.00
CA PRO A 81 3.69 20.74 -1.22
C PRO A 81 3.33 20.88 0.26
N ASP A 82 4.15 20.28 1.11
CA ASP A 82 4.00 20.23 2.57
C ASP A 82 2.91 19.31 3.15
N LEU A 83 2.11 18.63 2.32
CA LEU A 83 1.08 17.69 2.79
C LEU A 83 1.63 16.26 2.97
N VAL A 84 1.16 15.58 4.02
CA VAL A 84 1.42 14.17 4.27
C VAL A 84 0.27 13.34 3.69
N THR A 85 0.58 12.37 2.84
CA THR A 85 -0.44 11.48 2.25
C THR A 85 -0.36 10.07 2.84
N LEU A 86 -1.51 9.38 2.82
CA LEU A 86 -1.63 7.99 3.26
C LEU A 86 -1.64 7.05 2.05
N SER A 87 -1.27 5.79 2.28
CA SER A 87 -0.99 4.79 1.24
C SER A 87 -2.18 4.33 0.40
N LEU A 88 -3.41 4.76 0.75
CA LEU A 88 -4.68 4.26 0.21
C LEU A 88 -4.86 2.73 0.34
N LEU A 89 -3.99 2.06 1.10
CA LEU A 89 -4.12 0.64 1.41
C LEU A 89 -5.13 0.42 2.56
N PRO A 90 -5.79 -0.75 2.62
CA PRO A 90 -6.59 -1.12 3.77
C PRO A 90 -5.75 -1.05 5.05
N LYS A 91 -6.28 -0.39 6.09
CA LYS A 91 -5.58 -0.27 7.39
C LYS A 91 -5.12 -1.61 7.94
N SER A 92 -5.91 -2.66 7.70
CA SER A 92 -5.58 -4.03 8.09
C SER A 92 -4.27 -4.53 7.50
N GLN A 93 -3.85 -4.11 6.30
CA GLN A 93 -2.63 -4.60 5.64
C GLN A 93 -1.39 -4.16 6.41
N TRP A 94 -1.20 -2.86 6.63
CA TRP A 94 -0.03 -2.34 7.34
C TRP A 94 -0.11 -2.56 8.86
N GLN A 95 -1.31 -2.61 9.45
CA GLN A 95 -1.46 -2.99 10.86
C GLN A 95 -1.11 -4.45 11.10
N SER A 96 -1.49 -5.34 10.16
CA SER A 96 -1.11 -6.75 10.23
C SER A 96 0.40 -6.88 10.14
N LEU A 97 1.05 -6.17 9.21
CA LEU A 97 2.51 -6.15 9.06
C LEU A 97 3.24 -5.86 10.38
N ILE A 98 2.78 -4.86 11.14
CA ILE A 98 3.37 -4.46 12.43
C ILE A 98 3.23 -5.55 13.50
N ASN A 99 2.11 -6.28 13.50
CA ASN A 99 1.73 -7.23 14.55
C ASN A 99 1.72 -8.68 14.06
N LEU A 100 2.45 -9.01 12.99
CA LEU A 100 2.38 -10.33 12.36
C LEU A 100 2.70 -11.47 13.33
N ASP A 101 3.70 -11.29 14.19
CA ASP A 101 4.10 -12.32 15.16
C ASP A 101 2.96 -12.67 16.11
N ILE A 102 2.28 -11.64 16.64
CA ILE A 102 1.15 -11.77 17.56
C ILE A 102 -0.04 -12.43 16.85
N ILE A 103 -0.32 -12.01 15.60
CA ILE A 103 -1.42 -12.57 14.80
C ILE A 103 -1.14 -14.04 14.48
N LYS A 104 0.09 -14.38 14.07
CA LYS A 104 0.51 -15.75 13.80
C LYS A 104 0.37 -16.60 15.05
N GLU A 105 0.83 -16.13 16.21
CA GLU A 105 0.73 -16.83 17.49
C GLU A 105 -0.72 -17.09 17.91
N ARG A 106 -1.58 -16.07 17.84
CA ARG A 106 -3.02 -16.20 18.12
C ARG A 106 -3.72 -17.18 17.16
N ASN A 107 -3.32 -17.19 15.89
CA ASN A 107 -3.92 -18.05 14.87
C ASN A 107 -3.35 -19.48 14.89
N LYS A 108 -2.35 -19.80 15.74
CA LYS A 108 -1.87 -21.17 15.88
C LYS A 108 -3.01 -22.06 16.37
N PRO A 109 -3.25 -23.22 15.73
CA PRO A 109 -4.24 -24.18 16.20
C PRO A 109 -3.99 -24.59 17.65
N ILE A 110 -5.05 -24.54 18.48
CA ILE A 110 -4.98 -24.84 19.93
C ILE A 110 -4.59 -26.31 20.17
N GLU A 111 -5.15 -27.22 19.37
CA GLU A 111 -4.64 -28.58 19.28
C GLU A 111 -3.73 -28.67 18.06
N PRO A 112 -2.41 -28.91 18.24
CA PRO A 112 -1.53 -29.13 17.11
C PRO A 112 -2.08 -30.33 16.32
N PRO A 113 -2.17 -30.25 14.97
CA PRO A 113 -2.66 -31.35 14.17
C PRO A 113 -1.86 -32.61 14.53
N LYS A 114 -2.56 -33.72 14.82
CA LYS A 114 -1.93 -34.99 15.20
C LYS A 114 -0.92 -35.35 14.11
N LYS A 115 0.37 -35.16 14.41
CA LYS A 115 1.45 -35.49 13.47
C LYS A 115 1.32 -36.97 13.15
N PRO A 116 1.08 -37.36 11.89
CA PRO A 116 1.07 -38.77 11.55
C PRO A 116 2.44 -39.37 11.88
N GLU A 117 2.48 -40.58 12.44
CA GLU A 117 3.72 -41.26 12.86
C GLU A 117 4.71 -41.46 11.69
N ARG A 118 4.22 -41.37 10.45
CA ARG A 118 5.01 -41.41 9.21
C ARG A 118 4.60 -40.27 8.26
N ALA A 119 4.93 -39.04 8.62
CA ALA A 119 4.90 -37.94 7.66
C ALA A 119 6.05 -38.12 6.65
N PRO A 120 5.81 -38.06 5.34
CA PRO A 120 6.91 -38.03 4.38
C PRO A 120 7.76 -36.77 4.62
N PHE A 121 9.08 -36.90 4.55
CA PHE A 121 10.00 -35.77 4.73
C PHE A 121 9.78 -34.68 3.68
N PHE A 122 9.46 -35.08 2.45
CA PHE A 122 9.08 -34.18 1.37
C PHE A 122 7.56 -34.18 1.21
N LEU A 123 6.95 -33.00 1.25
CA LEU A 123 5.55 -32.85 0.86
C LEU A 123 5.46 -33.09 -0.65
N PRO A 124 4.47 -33.89 -1.13
CA PRO A 124 4.31 -34.13 -2.56
C PRO A 124 3.99 -32.82 -3.27
N SER A 125 4.84 -32.48 -4.24
CA SER A 125 4.69 -31.34 -5.13
C SER A 125 4.08 -31.77 -6.45
N VAL A 126 3.10 -31.02 -6.94
CA VAL A 126 2.64 -31.11 -8.33
C VAL A 126 3.33 -30.00 -9.12
N PRO A 127 4.00 -30.31 -10.25
CA PRO A 127 4.57 -29.29 -11.12
C PRO A 127 3.45 -28.43 -11.71
N SER A 128 3.48 -27.11 -11.49
CA SER A 128 2.63 -26.17 -12.23
C SER A 128 3.22 -25.87 -13.60
N LEU A 129 2.37 -25.58 -14.59
CA LEU A 129 2.79 -25.14 -15.94
C LEU A 129 3.64 -23.86 -15.91
N SER A 130 3.57 -23.09 -14.82
CA SER A 130 4.36 -21.87 -14.59
C SER A 130 5.71 -22.12 -13.91
N GLY A 131 6.08 -23.37 -13.60
CA GLY A 131 7.31 -23.70 -12.87
C GLY A 131 7.20 -23.54 -11.34
N ASP A 132 6.06 -23.06 -10.84
CA ASP A 132 5.79 -22.96 -9.41
C ASP A 132 5.47 -24.33 -8.80
N ILE A 133 6.09 -24.63 -7.66
CA ILE A 133 5.85 -25.87 -6.91
C ILE A 133 4.55 -25.72 -6.11
N LEU A 134 3.49 -26.44 -6.52
CA LEU A 134 2.23 -26.48 -5.78
C LEU A 134 2.18 -27.72 -4.88
N PHE A 135 2.13 -27.54 -3.56
CA PHE A 135 1.99 -28.64 -2.62
C PHE A 135 0.54 -29.11 -2.52
N LYS A 136 0.32 -30.42 -2.62
CA LYS A 136 -1.03 -31.01 -2.48
C LYS A 136 -1.42 -31.04 -0.98
N PRO A 137 -2.57 -30.48 -0.57
CA PRO A 137 -3.06 -30.63 0.80
C PRO A 137 -3.36 -32.10 1.09
N SER A 138 -2.95 -32.60 2.26
CA SER A 138 -3.16 -34.01 2.65
C SER A 138 -4.66 -34.31 2.79
N GLY A 139 -5.20 -34.96 1.76
CA GLY A 139 -6.62 -35.29 1.61
C GLY A 139 -6.86 -36.18 0.38
N SER A 140 -5.98 -37.15 0.14
CA SER A 140 -6.23 -38.36 -0.65
C SER A 140 -4.98 -39.22 -0.59
N ALA A 141 -5.01 -40.21 0.30
CA ALA A 141 -4.14 -41.36 0.20
C ALA A 141 -4.66 -42.22 -0.96
N GLU A 142 -4.00 -42.12 -2.11
CA GLU A 142 -4.01 -43.18 -3.11
C GLU A 142 -2.56 -43.51 -3.41
N GLU A 143 -2.25 -44.78 -3.16
CA GLU A 143 -0.97 -45.42 -3.40
C GLU A 143 -0.69 -45.46 -4.90
N GLU A 144 0.45 -44.96 -5.35
CA GLU A 144 1.21 -45.63 -6.42
C GLU A 144 2.70 -45.49 -6.14
N ALA A 145 3.30 -46.61 -5.78
CA ALA A 145 4.73 -46.81 -5.72
C ALA A 145 5.25 -47.05 -7.15
N LYS A 146 6.08 -46.15 -7.67
CA LYS A 146 7.15 -46.50 -8.61
C LYS A 146 8.38 -45.66 -8.27
N GLY A 147 9.43 -46.38 -7.89
CA GLY A 147 10.75 -45.80 -7.70
C GLY A 147 11.29 -45.29 -9.02
N ASP A 148 11.85 -44.09 -8.96
CA ASP A 148 12.81 -43.64 -9.95
C ASP A 148 13.94 -42.92 -9.21
N GLU A 149 15.15 -43.15 -9.71
CA GLU A 149 16.41 -42.85 -9.06
C GLU A 149 16.57 -41.34 -8.79
N VAL A 150 16.92 -40.99 -7.56
CA VAL A 150 17.20 -39.60 -7.16
C VAL A 150 18.59 -39.24 -7.70
N GLU A 151 18.63 -38.59 -8.86
CA GLU A 151 19.79 -37.81 -9.27
C GLU A 151 19.95 -36.62 -8.32
N ASP A 152 21.07 -36.67 -7.61
CA ASP A 152 21.55 -35.73 -6.61
C ASP A 152 21.82 -34.35 -7.24
N THR A 153 20.76 -33.58 -7.46
CA THR A 153 20.87 -32.17 -7.83
C THR A 153 21.22 -31.38 -6.57
N ARG A 154 22.53 -31.34 -6.28
CA ARG A 154 23.16 -30.32 -5.44
C ARG A 154 22.49 -28.97 -5.68
N ILE A 155 21.65 -28.56 -4.73
CA ILE A 155 21.13 -27.19 -4.63
C ILE A 155 22.34 -26.32 -4.32
N LYS A 156 23.03 -25.90 -5.37
CA LYS A 156 24.07 -24.88 -5.31
C LYS A 156 23.38 -23.62 -4.77
N SER A 157 23.91 -23.10 -3.66
CA SER A 157 23.56 -21.80 -3.07
C SER A 157 23.94 -20.64 -4.01
N GLY A 158 23.24 -20.56 -5.14
CA GLY A 158 23.28 -19.48 -6.10
C GLY A 158 21.85 -19.15 -6.50
N LEU A 159 20.99 -18.89 -5.50
CA LEU A 159 19.67 -18.37 -5.76
C LEU A 159 19.83 -16.97 -6.33
N ALA A 160 19.18 -16.71 -7.47
CA ALA A 160 19.09 -15.38 -8.04
C ALA A 160 18.58 -14.40 -6.97
N PRO A 161 19.05 -13.14 -6.96
CA PRO A 161 18.58 -12.14 -6.00
C PRO A 161 17.05 -12.06 -6.06
N SER A 162 16.37 -11.95 -4.92
CA SER A 162 14.91 -11.84 -4.91
C SER A 162 14.47 -10.61 -5.72
N GLN A 163 13.26 -10.66 -6.30
CA GLN A 163 12.72 -9.52 -7.05
C GLN A 163 12.73 -8.23 -6.22
N PHE A 164 12.55 -8.35 -4.90
CA PHE A 164 12.69 -7.25 -3.94
C PHE A 164 14.07 -6.59 -4.00
N VAL A 165 15.15 -7.38 -3.90
CA VAL A 165 16.53 -6.87 -3.95
C VAL A 165 16.85 -6.31 -5.34
N GLN A 166 16.43 -6.98 -6.42
CA GLN A 166 16.65 -6.50 -7.79
C GLN A 166 15.98 -5.14 -8.04
N LEU A 167 14.73 -4.98 -7.60
CA LEU A 167 14.01 -3.71 -7.72
C LEU A 167 14.61 -2.62 -6.84
N LEU A 168 15.08 -2.96 -5.63
CA LEU A 168 15.75 -2.00 -4.75
C LEU A 168 17.05 -1.48 -5.38
N HIS A 169 17.87 -2.37 -5.93
CA HIS A 169 19.12 -2.00 -6.59
C HIS A 169 18.89 -1.14 -7.83
N SER A 170 17.98 -1.56 -8.72
CA SER A 170 17.67 -0.78 -9.92
C SER A 170 17.04 0.59 -9.60
N SER A 171 16.21 0.67 -8.55
CA SER A 171 15.63 1.93 -8.07
C SER A 171 16.69 2.87 -7.49
N ALA A 172 17.70 2.33 -6.81
CA ALA A 172 18.81 3.11 -6.27
C ALA A 172 19.69 3.69 -7.39
N GLU A 173 19.96 2.92 -8.45
CA GLU A 173 20.71 3.39 -9.63
C GLU A 173 19.97 4.53 -10.36
N MET A 174 18.65 4.39 -10.54
CA MET A 174 17.82 5.40 -11.20
C MET A 174 17.41 6.55 -10.27
N LYS A 175 17.75 6.48 -8.97
CA LYS A 175 17.28 7.40 -7.91
C LYS A 175 15.76 7.63 -7.91
N ASN A 176 15.02 6.62 -8.34
CA ASN A 176 13.56 6.66 -8.39
C ASN A 176 13.03 5.39 -7.75
N PHE A 177 12.38 5.56 -6.60
CA PHE A 177 11.86 4.46 -5.80
C PHE A 177 10.38 4.17 -6.04
N SER A 178 9.71 4.84 -6.98
CA SER A 178 8.27 4.65 -7.23
C SER A 178 7.94 3.20 -7.55
N ALA A 179 8.69 2.57 -8.46
CA ALA A 179 8.46 1.18 -8.87
C ALA A 179 8.66 0.20 -7.70
N PHE A 180 9.66 0.45 -6.85
CA PHE A 180 9.89 -0.33 -5.66
C PHE A 180 8.78 -0.14 -4.61
N THR A 181 8.34 1.10 -4.39
CA THR A 181 7.23 1.44 -3.49
C THR A 181 5.94 0.73 -3.92
N ASP A 182 5.61 0.74 -5.21
CA ASP A 182 4.41 0.07 -5.73
C ASP A 182 4.52 -1.45 -5.62
N TYR A 183 5.70 -2.00 -5.86
CA TYR A 183 5.97 -3.42 -5.64
C TYR A 183 5.74 -3.83 -4.19
N ILE A 184 6.36 -3.15 -3.21
CA ILE A 184 6.23 -3.54 -1.80
C ILE A 184 4.82 -3.34 -1.24
N LYS A 185 4.04 -2.40 -1.80
CA LYS A 185 2.61 -2.24 -1.48
C LYS A 185 1.75 -3.38 -2.01
N SER A 186 2.14 -3.98 -3.15
CA SER A 186 1.44 -5.13 -3.73
C SER A 186 1.67 -6.43 -2.95
N LEU A 187 2.72 -6.49 -2.12
CA LEU A 187 3.05 -7.67 -1.34
C LEU A 187 2.07 -7.90 -0.19
N SER A 188 1.86 -9.19 0.12
CA SER A 188 1.19 -9.57 1.34
C SER A 188 2.06 -9.20 2.56
N PRO A 189 1.47 -8.89 3.73
CA PRO A 189 2.23 -8.59 4.93
C PRO A 189 3.26 -9.68 5.28
N SER A 190 2.88 -10.95 5.14
CA SER A 190 3.77 -12.10 5.41
C SER A 190 4.94 -12.19 4.42
N THR A 191 4.70 -11.90 3.14
CA THR A 191 5.74 -11.90 2.11
C THR A 191 6.73 -10.76 2.34
N LEU A 192 6.23 -9.57 2.67
CA LEU A 192 7.08 -8.42 2.95
C LEU A 192 7.93 -8.61 4.21
N ASP A 193 7.37 -9.15 5.29
CA ASP A 193 8.13 -9.52 6.50
C ASP A 193 9.23 -10.54 6.19
N MET A 194 8.94 -11.53 5.32
CA MET A 194 9.95 -12.50 4.88
C MET A 194 11.08 -11.81 4.10
N GLU A 195 10.78 -11.03 3.06
CA GLU A 195 11.80 -10.33 2.26
C GLU A 195 12.70 -9.44 3.13
N VAL A 196 12.12 -8.69 4.07
CA VAL A 196 12.90 -7.87 5.00
C VAL A 196 13.77 -8.74 5.91
N ARG A 197 13.29 -9.90 6.36
CA ARG A 197 14.05 -10.83 7.21
C ARG A 197 15.13 -11.60 6.46
N MET A 198 14.96 -11.85 5.16
CA MET A 198 15.97 -12.52 4.33
C MET A 198 17.25 -11.70 4.18
N LEU A 199 17.20 -10.39 4.47
CA LEU A 199 18.39 -9.52 4.55
C LEU A 199 19.11 -9.59 5.89
N GLN A 200 18.59 -10.36 6.86
CA GLN A 200 19.14 -10.40 8.21
C GLN A 200 20.50 -11.09 8.19
N ILE A 201 21.51 -10.39 8.69
CA ILE A 201 22.85 -10.94 8.83
C ILE A 201 22.86 -11.82 10.08
N VAL A 202 22.79 -13.13 9.88
CA VAL A 202 22.92 -14.16 10.92
C VAL A 202 24.37 -14.65 10.85
N ASP A 203 25.16 -14.29 11.85
CA ASP A 203 26.48 -14.86 12.21
C ASP A 203 27.82 -14.21 11.78
N ASP A 204 28.71 -14.42 12.76
CA ASP A 204 30.08 -13.99 13.11
C ASP A 204 31.16 -14.66 12.25
N ASP A 205 30.89 -14.87 10.96
CA ASP A 205 31.95 -15.34 10.06
C ASP A 205 32.99 -14.23 9.90
N GLU A 206 34.28 -14.56 10.10
CA GLU A 206 35.49 -13.72 9.95
C GLU A 206 35.65 -13.05 8.57
N GLN A 207 34.64 -13.08 7.71
CA GLN A 207 34.60 -12.27 6.51
C GLN A 207 34.44 -10.80 6.86
N GLU A 208 35.32 -9.97 6.30
CA GLU A 208 35.28 -8.50 6.44
C GLU A 208 33.83 -8.00 6.29
N PRO A 209 33.26 -7.36 7.33
CA PRO A 209 31.84 -6.95 7.32
C PRO A 209 31.51 -6.01 6.16
N GLU A 210 32.50 -5.34 5.58
CA GLU A 210 32.33 -4.34 4.52
C GLU A 210 31.98 -4.90 3.14
N LYS A 211 32.13 -6.20 2.88
CA LYS A 211 31.90 -6.81 1.55
C LYS A 211 30.61 -7.63 1.44
N ARG A 212 29.78 -7.66 2.49
CA ARG A 212 28.54 -8.45 2.48
C ARG A 212 27.45 -7.77 1.63
N PRO A 213 26.88 -8.43 0.61
CA PRO A 213 25.84 -7.85 -0.25
C PRO A 213 24.56 -7.49 0.53
N GLU A 214 24.31 -8.16 1.65
CA GLU A 214 23.19 -7.90 2.55
C GLU A 214 23.37 -6.55 3.25
N LEU A 215 24.60 -6.20 3.66
CA LEU A 215 24.89 -4.91 4.29
C LEU A 215 24.62 -3.75 3.32
N PHE A 216 25.00 -3.94 2.06
CA PHE A 216 24.70 -2.98 1.01
C PHE A 216 23.18 -2.86 0.77
N SER A 217 22.44 -3.97 0.79
CA SER A 217 20.97 -3.95 0.67
C SER A 217 20.29 -3.23 1.84
N ILE A 218 20.77 -3.43 3.08
CA ILE A 218 20.30 -2.70 4.27
C ILE A 218 20.56 -1.21 4.14
N GLU A 219 21.73 -0.84 3.62
CA GLU A 219 22.07 0.56 3.37
C GLU A 219 21.16 1.20 2.32
N LEU A 220 20.87 0.49 1.22
CA LEU A 220 19.94 0.96 0.19
C LEU A 220 18.51 1.12 0.74
N LEU A 221 18.06 0.21 1.62
CA LEU A 221 16.78 0.36 2.30
C LEU A 221 16.73 1.61 3.17
N LEU A 222 17.82 1.95 3.88
CA LEU A 222 17.88 3.21 4.63
C LEU A 222 17.79 4.43 3.70
N ASP A 223 18.48 4.42 2.56
CA ASP A 223 18.36 5.50 1.57
C ASP A 223 16.95 5.63 1.02
N TYR A 224 16.29 4.49 0.75
CA TYR A 224 14.89 4.42 0.36
C TYR A 224 13.98 5.07 1.42
N PHE A 225 14.13 4.71 2.70
CA PHE A 225 13.32 5.28 3.77
C PHE A 225 13.56 6.77 3.96
N ILE A 226 14.80 7.24 3.80
CA ILE A 226 15.14 8.66 3.84
C ILE A 226 14.42 9.40 2.71
N TYR A 227 14.46 8.85 1.49
CA TYR A 227 13.80 9.41 0.33
C TYR A 227 12.28 9.47 0.51
N GLU A 228 11.62 8.34 0.77
CA GLU A 228 10.16 8.27 0.89
C GLU A 228 9.62 9.10 2.06
N THR A 229 10.34 9.12 3.20
CA THR A 229 9.93 9.97 4.34
C THR A 229 10.06 11.46 3.99
N SER A 230 11.04 11.83 3.15
CA SER A 230 11.17 13.21 2.65
C SER A 230 10.07 13.57 1.66
N CYS A 231 9.62 12.61 0.85
CA CYS A 231 8.48 12.77 -0.04
C CYS A 231 7.15 12.83 0.72
N ARG A 232 7.08 12.39 1.98
CA ARG A 232 5.85 12.43 2.81
C ARG A 232 4.64 11.72 2.19
N ASN A 233 4.90 10.79 1.28
CA ASN A 233 3.87 9.98 0.66
C ASN A 233 3.75 8.63 1.34
N ASN A 234 2.54 8.07 1.32
CA ASN A 234 2.27 6.73 1.85
C ASN A 234 2.74 6.57 3.32
N PHE A 235 2.61 7.62 4.12
CA PHE A 235 3.34 7.77 5.37
C PHE A 235 2.99 6.67 6.38
N ASP A 236 1.72 6.26 6.45
CA ASP A 236 1.29 5.13 7.28
C ASP A 236 2.01 3.82 6.95
N PHE A 237 2.04 3.48 5.66
CA PHE A 237 2.69 2.26 5.19
C PHE A 237 4.21 2.33 5.34
N VAL A 238 4.85 3.43 4.92
CA VAL A 238 6.30 3.60 5.05
C VAL A 238 6.74 3.53 6.51
N GLN A 239 6.02 4.16 7.44
CA GLN A 239 6.31 4.06 8.88
C GLN A 239 6.13 2.63 9.40
N ALA A 240 5.14 1.87 8.91
CA ALA A 240 4.97 0.46 9.26
C ALA A 240 6.15 -0.40 8.79
N VAL A 241 6.63 -0.18 7.55
CA VAL A 241 7.82 -0.87 7.01
C VAL A 241 9.08 -0.49 7.78
N ILE A 242 9.30 0.80 8.07
CA ILE A 242 10.42 1.29 8.90
C ILE A 242 10.40 0.59 10.26
N LYS A 243 9.23 0.48 10.91
CA LYS A 243 9.09 -0.18 12.21
C LYS A 243 9.53 -1.65 12.15
N VAL A 244 9.09 -2.41 11.14
CA VAL A 244 9.48 -3.82 10.97
C VAL A 244 10.97 -3.93 10.64
N PHE A 245 11.47 -3.08 9.75
CA PHE A 245 12.88 -3.02 9.40
C PHE A 245 13.77 -2.78 10.63
N LEU A 246 13.46 -1.78 11.46
CA LEU A 246 14.23 -1.49 12.67
C LEU A 246 14.10 -2.59 13.73
N LYS A 247 12.95 -3.28 13.79
CA LYS A 247 12.78 -4.43 14.69
C LYS A 247 13.71 -5.60 14.30
N ILE A 248 13.94 -5.82 13.01
CA ILE A 248 14.76 -6.93 12.49
C ILE A 248 16.24 -6.54 12.43
N HIS A 249 16.56 -5.36 11.90
CA HIS A 249 17.92 -4.91 11.57
C HIS A 249 18.51 -3.91 12.55
N GLY A 250 17.79 -3.57 13.63
CA GLY A 250 18.19 -2.56 14.59
C GLY A 250 19.56 -2.83 15.23
N GLU A 251 19.87 -4.09 15.51
CA GLU A 251 21.17 -4.49 16.06
C GLU A 251 22.29 -4.27 15.03
N THR A 252 22.09 -4.71 13.78
CA THR A 252 23.04 -4.51 12.69
C THR A 252 23.34 -3.04 12.45
N ILE A 253 22.31 -2.19 12.45
CA ILE A 253 22.44 -0.73 12.31
C ILE A 253 23.22 -0.14 13.49
N ARG A 254 23.00 -0.64 14.71
CA ARG A 254 23.72 -0.20 15.91
C ARG A 254 25.20 -0.56 15.85
N CYS A 255 25.58 -1.68 15.26
CA CYS A 255 26.99 -2.09 15.19
C CYS A 255 27.81 -1.37 14.11
N GLN A 256 27.15 -0.77 13.10
CA GLN A 256 27.83 -0.22 11.91
C GLN A 256 27.75 1.31 11.85
N SER A 257 28.89 2.01 11.99
CA SER A 257 28.93 3.49 12.02
C SER A 257 28.31 4.15 10.79
N ARG A 258 28.53 3.59 9.59
CA ARG A 258 27.96 4.11 8.33
C ARG A 258 26.42 4.07 8.33
N LEU A 259 25.83 3.02 8.88
CA LEU A 259 24.38 2.87 8.99
C LEU A 259 23.80 3.77 10.07
N GLN A 260 24.52 3.98 11.18
CA GLN A 260 24.11 4.91 12.23
C GLN A 260 23.92 6.34 11.72
N ASP A 261 24.82 6.83 10.86
CA ASP A 261 24.72 8.18 10.31
C ASP A 261 23.50 8.33 9.39
N LYS A 262 23.17 7.31 8.61
CA LYS A 262 21.94 7.28 7.81
C LYS A 262 20.70 7.17 8.69
N ALA A 263 20.72 6.33 9.71
CA ALA A 263 19.63 6.22 10.68
C ALA A 263 19.39 7.55 11.41
N ARG A 264 20.45 8.32 11.72
CA ARG A 264 20.34 9.66 12.31
C ARG A 264 19.69 10.66 11.35
N LYS A 265 20.04 10.61 10.06
CA LYS A 265 19.37 11.42 9.02
C LYS A 265 17.88 11.06 8.88
N LEU A 266 17.57 9.76 8.87
CA LEU A 266 16.19 9.27 8.85
C LEU A 266 15.41 9.77 10.06
N LEU A 267 15.99 9.70 11.26
CA LEU A 267 15.38 10.20 12.50
C LEU A 267 15.07 11.69 12.43
N ASP A 268 15.99 12.52 11.93
CA ASP A 268 15.79 13.97 11.81
C ASP A 268 14.62 14.31 10.88
N ILE A 269 14.57 13.67 9.70
CA ILE A 269 13.49 13.88 8.72
C ILE A 269 12.14 13.39 9.26
N GLN A 270 12.14 12.21 9.88
CA GLN A 270 10.95 11.62 10.48
C GLN A 270 10.44 12.50 11.63
N SER A 271 11.33 12.96 12.52
CA SER A 271 10.96 13.79 13.68
C SER A 271 10.37 15.11 13.26
N LYS A 272 10.96 15.79 12.26
CA LYS A 272 10.43 17.03 11.70
C LYS A 272 9.04 16.86 11.11
N THR A 273 8.82 15.77 10.37
CA THR A 273 7.52 15.47 9.77
C THR A 273 6.49 15.10 10.83
N TRP A 274 6.87 14.26 11.80
CA TRP A 274 6.00 13.82 12.88
C TRP A 274 5.59 14.94 13.83
N GLN A 275 6.52 15.83 14.22
CA GLN A 275 6.20 16.98 15.08
C GLN A 275 5.12 17.88 14.48
N LYS A 276 5.13 18.10 13.16
CA LYS A 276 4.05 18.84 12.49
C LYS A 276 2.72 18.11 12.66
N ILE A 277 2.67 16.83 12.32
CA ILE A 277 1.46 16.00 12.40
C ILE A 277 0.92 15.96 13.84
N GLU A 278 1.80 15.73 14.81
CA GLU A 278 1.47 15.65 16.24
C GLU A 278 0.88 16.96 16.75
N ASN A 279 1.48 18.10 16.41
CA ASN A 279 0.96 19.41 16.82
C ASN A 279 -0.45 19.67 16.24
N LEU A 280 -0.71 19.24 15.00
CA LEU A 280 -2.04 19.34 14.40
C LEU A 280 -3.04 18.44 15.13
N PHE A 281 -2.67 17.20 15.45
CA PHE A 281 -3.55 16.29 16.17
C PHE A 281 -3.84 16.78 17.58
N GLN A 282 -2.82 17.18 18.34
CA GLN A 282 -2.99 17.69 19.71
C GLN A 282 -3.86 18.94 19.73
N SER A 283 -3.61 19.92 18.85
CA SER A 283 -4.43 21.12 18.75
C SER A 283 -5.91 20.77 18.48
N THR A 284 -6.15 19.91 17.49
CA THR A 284 -7.52 19.47 17.15
C THR A 284 -8.19 18.72 18.30
N SER A 285 -7.48 17.77 18.91
CA SER A 285 -7.98 16.99 20.04
C SER A 285 -8.30 17.85 21.25
N CYS A 286 -7.46 18.83 21.58
CA CYS A 286 -7.70 19.78 22.68
C CYS A 286 -8.97 20.61 22.44
N VAL A 287 -9.13 21.16 21.23
CA VAL A 287 -10.32 21.96 20.88
C VAL A 287 -11.59 21.11 20.91
N VAL A 288 -11.54 19.91 20.32
CA VAL A 288 -12.69 18.98 20.34
C VAL A 288 -13.04 18.58 21.77
N ALA A 289 -12.05 18.24 22.60
CA ALA A 289 -12.28 17.87 24.00
C ALA A 289 -12.83 19.03 24.84
N PHE A 290 -12.37 20.26 24.59
CA PHE A 290 -12.91 21.46 25.23
C PHE A 290 -14.37 21.67 24.87
N LEU A 291 -14.70 21.64 23.57
CA LEU A 291 -16.07 21.84 23.08
C LEU A 291 -17.01 20.71 23.51
N SER A 292 -16.55 19.46 23.53
CA SER A 292 -17.38 18.32 23.93
C SER A 292 -17.68 18.28 25.42
N ASN A 293 -16.78 18.82 26.26
CA ASN A 293 -16.94 18.83 27.72
C ASN A 293 -17.42 20.19 28.27
N SER A 294 -17.60 21.18 27.41
CA SER A 294 -18.20 22.46 27.78
C SER A 294 -19.68 22.24 28.10
N ARG A 295 -20.01 22.15 29.39
CA ARG A 295 -21.40 22.18 29.85
C ARG A 295 -21.90 23.62 29.73
N PHE A 296 -22.65 23.90 28.67
CA PHE A 296 -23.57 25.03 28.62
C PHE A 296 -24.89 24.65 29.28
#